data_AF-A0ABC8QLT4-F1
#
_entry.id   AF-A0ABC8QLT4-F1
#
_cell.length_a   1.000
_cell.length_b   1.000
_cell.length_c   1.000
_cell.angle_alpha   90.00
_cell.angle_beta   90.00
_cell.angle_gamma   90.00
#
_symmetry.space_group_name_H-M   'P 1'
#
loop_
_entity.id
_entity.type
_entity.pdbx_description
1 polymer ?
#
loop_
_entity_poly.entity_id
_entity_poly.type
_entity_poly.pdbx_seq_one_letter_code
_entity_poly.pdbx_strand_id
1 'polypeptide(L)'
;MDYTKNSISKLAIFSLFLASVTALCVWAPKPFNSFFSPDQNPPCPQSNWAVQSLPKDELEEALSKASMADRTVIIAVVNKAYVEPHDNKSPAMFDIFLESFWLGEDTRPLLDHLLLVAVDQTSYERCKFRRLNCYKLETAGVDFTGEKLYMSEDFINMMWRRTRFLLDVLNRGYNFIFTLTPSWVNKFGLGSIIFSRIVELKMLEIGPREMTIAHLHKWVPCEDKDTDVMWLRNPFSKLSKIETEDIQMSTDVFNGNPWSKRNMINTGFYYIRSNKKTISLFRVWYAVRRKAAGMKEQDVLTSLVNRGIFKRLGLKVRFLDTLYFSGFCSDSGDVKAVTTVHANCCRSIHAKVADLRAVLGDWKGFKDSSSNDTSGFHWSRHNGCMHSWHESNNTLS
;
A
#
# COMPACT_ATOMS: atom_id res chain seq x y z
N MET A 1 63.84 -50.89 33.46
CA MET A 1 62.50 -50.76 34.06
C MET A 1 62.12 -49.29 33.96
N ASP A 2 61.21 -48.84 33.10
CA ASP A 2 60.25 -49.57 32.28
C ASP A 2 60.17 -49.00 30.85
N TYR A 3 60.20 -49.88 29.84
CA TYR A 3 60.05 -49.50 28.42
C TYR A 3 59.01 -50.36 27.69
N THR A 4 58.05 -50.90 28.45
CA THR A 4 57.15 -52.00 28.05
C THR A 4 55.67 -51.72 28.39
N LYS A 5 55.23 -50.46 28.32
CA LYS A 5 53.81 -50.09 28.54
C LYS A 5 53.13 -49.26 27.45
N ASN A 6 53.84 -48.88 26.36
CA ASN A 6 53.28 -47.99 25.33
C ASN A 6 53.20 -48.60 23.90
N SER A 7 53.45 -49.90 23.76
CA SER A 7 53.36 -50.62 22.46
C SER A 7 52.04 -51.38 22.28
N ILE A 8 51.51 -51.98 23.35
CA ILE A 8 50.32 -52.86 23.31
C ILE A 8 49.05 -52.08 22.91
N SER A 9 48.93 -50.81 23.33
CA SER A 9 47.80 -49.95 22.95
C SER A 9 47.76 -49.62 21.45
N LYS A 10 48.91 -49.53 20.78
CA LYS A 10 48.97 -49.18 19.34
C LYS A 10 48.64 -50.37 18.42
N LEU A 11 48.96 -51.61 18.83
CA LEU A 11 48.60 -52.80 18.03
C LEU A 11 47.08 -53.05 17.98
N ALA A 12 46.37 -52.83 19.09
CA ALA A 12 44.92 -53.04 19.16
C ALA A 12 44.10 -52.06 18.27
N ILE A 13 44.59 -50.84 18.09
CA ILE A 13 43.93 -49.83 17.24
C ILE A 13 44.12 -50.15 15.75
N PHE A 14 45.28 -50.70 15.37
CA PHE A 14 45.58 -51.02 13.96
C PHE A 14 44.80 -52.24 13.45
N SER A 15 44.55 -53.24 14.31
CA SER A 15 43.76 -54.42 13.95
C SER A 15 42.25 -54.12 13.81
N LEU A 16 41.70 -53.20 14.59
CA LEU A 16 40.33 -52.70 14.41
C LEU A 16 40.16 -51.89 13.12
N PHE A 17 41.17 -51.12 12.69
CA PHE A 17 41.13 -50.36 11.44
C PHE A 17 41.22 -51.25 10.20
N LEU A 18 41.97 -52.35 10.25
CA LEU A 18 42.11 -53.26 9.11
C LEU A 18 40.81 -54.06 8.84
N ALA A 19 40.08 -54.43 9.89
CA ALA A 19 38.82 -55.17 9.79
C ALA A 19 37.66 -54.34 9.19
N SER A 20 37.61 -53.02 9.44
CA SER A 20 36.57 -52.14 8.90
C SER A 20 36.78 -51.83 7.41
N VAL A 21 38.03 -51.69 6.96
CA VAL A 21 38.37 -51.47 5.54
C VAL A 21 38.04 -52.71 4.70
N THR A 22 38.29 -53.92 5.19
CA THR A 22 37.93 -55.15 4.46
C THR A 22 36.42 -55.34 4.31
N ALA A 23 35.61 -54.92 5.28
CA ALA A 23 34.14 -54.99 5.18
C ALA A 23 33.58 -54.03 4.11
N LEU A 24 34.18 -52.85 3.96
CA LEU A 24 33.79 -51.85 2.94
C LEU A 24 34.15 -52.26 1.50
N CYS A 25 35.11 -53.17 1.31
CA CYS A 25 35.50 -53.64 -0.04
C CYS A 25 34.61 -54.77 -0.61
N VAL A 26 33.70 -55.36 0.19
CA VAL A 26 32.86 -56.50 -0.24
C VAL A 26 31.49 -56.06 -0.77
N TRP A 27 31.07 -54.81 -0.54
CA TRP A 27 29.73 -54.29 -0.89
C TRP A 27 29.76 -53.10 -1.87
N ALA A 28 30.64 -53.16 -2.86
CA ALA A 28 30.63 -52.26 -4.03
C ALA A 28 30.33 -53.04 -5.33
N PRO A 29 29.21 -52.77 -6.03
CA PRO A 29 28.98 -53.34 -7.36
C PRO A 29 29.96 -52.74 -8.38
N LYS A 30 30.53 -53.57 -9.26
CA LYS A 30 31.43 -53.11 -10.34
C LYS A 30 30.64 -52.37 -11.44
N PRO A 31 31.19 -51.29 -12.03
CA PRO A 31 30.69 -50.75 -13.30
C PRO A 31 31.21 -51.57 -14.51
N PHE A 32 30.39 -51.62 -15.58
CA PHE A 32 30.70 -51.73 -17.04
C PHE A 32 31.98 -52.50 -17.47
N ASN A 33 32.02 -53.39 -18.48
CA ASN A 33 31.10 -53.77 -19.57
C ASN A 33 31.66 -55.10 -20.19
N SER A 34 31.16 -55.77 -21.23
CA SER A 34 29.94 -55.72 -22.09
C SER A 34 29.91 -57.01 -22.94
N PHE A 35 28.74 -57.53 -23.35
CA PHE A 35 28.61 -58.47 -24.47
C PHE A 35 27.31 -58.20 -25.27
N PHE A 36 27.41 -58.25 -26.60
CA PHE A 36 26.34 -57.89 -27.54
C PHE A 36 25.41 -59.07 -27.87
N SER A 37 24.14 -58.74 -28.19
CA SER A 37 23.23 -59.31 -29.24
C SER A 37 21.76 -59.30 -28.75
N PRO A 38 20.73 -59.37 -29.62
CA PRO A 38 19.97 -58.15 -29.90
C PRO A 38 18.44 -58.27 -29.71
N ASP A 39 17.78 -57.11 -29.83
CA ASP A 39 16.40 -56.93 -30.30
C ASP A 39 15.24 -57.56 -29.50
N GLN A 40 14.80 -56.84 -28.46
CA GLN A 40 13.37 -56.55 -28.27
C GLN A 40 13.23 -55.11 -27.75
N ASN A 41 12.50 -54.25 -28.48
CA ASN A 41 12.19 -52.88 -28.03
C ASN A 41 10.86 -52.85 -27.25
N PRO A 42 10.85 -52.70 -25.91
CA PRO A 42 9.69 -52.16 -25.22
C PRO A 42 9.55 -50.66 -25.56
N PRO A 43 8.34 -50.10 -25.62
CA PRO A 43 8.15 -48.69 -25.93
C PRO A 43 8.80 -47.80 -24.86
N CYS A 44 9.45 -46.72 -25.29
CA CYS A 44 10.10 -45.78 -24.38
C CYS A 44 9.10 -45.25 -23.34
N PRO A 45 9.49 -45.08 -22.07
CA PRO A 45 8.70 -44.32 -21.13
C PRO A 45 8.59 -42.89 -21.68
N GLN A 46 7.36 -42.46 -22.00
CA GLN A 46 7.12 -41.05 -22.25
C GLN A 46 7.46 -40.29 -20.97
N SER A 47 8.60 -39.62 -20.98
CA SER A 47 8.89 -38.62 -19.97
C SER A 47 7.89 -37.49 -20.20
N ASN A 48 6.84 -37.48 -19.39
CA ASN A 48 5.99 -36.32 -19.20
C ASN A 48 6.85 -35.25 -18.53
N TRP A 49 7.71 -34.60 -19.32
CA TRP A 49 8.09 -33.21 -19.11
C TRP A 49 6.81 -32.41 -19.27
N ALA A 50 5.98 -32.42 -18.22
CA ALA A 50 5.06 -31.33 -17.98
C ALA A 50 5.92 -30.08 -18.07
N VAL A 51 5.67 -29.28 -19.11
CA VAL A 51 6.30 -27.98 -19.27
C VAL A 51 5.97 -27.23 -17.99
N GLN A 52 6.96 -27.11 -17.10
CA GLN A 52 6.85 -26.20 -15.98
C GLN A 52 6.74 -24.83 -16.63
N SER A 53 5.51 -24.33 -16.71
CA SER A 53 5.23 -22.97 -17.13
C SER A 53 6.17 -22.07 -16.36
N LEU A 54 6.95 -21.23 -17.05
CA LEU A 54 7.75 -20.20 -16.41
C LEU A 54 6.87 -19.54 -15.32
N PRO A 55 7.38 -19.32 -14.09
CA PRO A 55 6.61 -18.66 -13.05
C PRO A 55 5.99 -17.39 -13.61
N LYS A 56 4.67 -17.42 -13.82
CA LYS A 56 4.00 -16.35 -14.55
C LYS A 56 4.00 -15.15 -13.63
N ASP A 57 4.60 -14.06 -14.10
CA ASP A 57 4.65 -12.84 -13.32
C ASP A 57 3.28 -12.16 -13.37
N GLU A 58 2.39 -12.58 -12.46
CA GLU A 58 1.01 -12.10 -12.39
C GLU A 58 0.93 -10.58 -12.20
N LEU A 59 1.94 -9.98 -11.56
CA LEU A 59 2.02 -8.54 -11.41
C LEU A 59 2.39 -7.86 -12.74
N GLU A 60 3.33 -8.41 -13.50
CA GLU A 60 3.66 -7.91 -14.84
C GLU A 60 2.46 -8.00 -15.80
N GLU A 61 1.70 -9.10 -15.75
CA GLU A 61 0.46 -9.25 -16.52
C GLU A 61 -0.60 -8.21 -16.10
N ALA A 62 -0.81 -8.01 -14.80
CA ALA A 62 -1.77 -7.03 -14.31
C ALA A 62 -1.38 -5.58 -14.63
N LEU A 63 -0.09 -5.24 -14.52
CA LEU A 63 0.45 -3.91 -14.86
C LEU A 63 0.39 -3.64 -16.35
N SER A 64 0.89 -4.56 -17.18
CA SER A 64 0.87 -4.39 -18.65
C SER A 64 -0.55 -4.23 -19.18
N LYS A 65 -1.51 -5.02 -18.68
CA LYS A 65 -2.93 -4.91 -19.02
C LYS A 65 -3.54 -3.56 -18.65
N ALA A 66 -3.20 -3.00 -17.48
CA ALA A 66 -3.71 -1.71 -17.02
C ALA A 66 -2.92 -0.49 -17.56
N SER A 67 -1.81 -0.70 -18.28
CA SER A 67 -0.90 0.39 -18.64
C SER A 67 -1.39 1.26 -19.81
N MET A 68 -1.11 2.55 -19.69
CA MET A 68 -1.16 3.52 -20.79
C MET A 68 0.05 3.35 -21.71
N ALA A 69 0.02 3.99 -22.89
CA ALA A 69 1.09 3.91 -23.89
C ALA A 69 2.49 4.33 -23.36
N ASP A 70 2.56 5.22 -22.36
CA ASP A 70 3.80 5.65 -21.70
C ASP A 70 4.17 4.80 -20.46
N ARG A 71 3.54 3.62 -20.31
CA ARG A 71 3.60 2.75 -19.13
C ARG A 71 3.12 3.41 -17.82
N THR A 72 2.27 4.43 -17.88
CA THR A 72 1.55 4.92 -16.67
C THR A 72 0.40 3.97 -16.31
N VAL A 73 0.28 3.63 -15.03
CA VAL A 73 -0.87 2.91 -14.44
C VAL A 73 -1.49 3.77 -13.34
N ILE A 74 -2.81 3.75 -13.18
CA ILE A 74 -3.48 4.34 -12.00
C ILE A 74 -3.64 3.22 -10.97
N ILE A 75 -3.12 3.39 -9.76
CA ILE A 75 -3.10 2.33 -8.75
C ILE A 75 -3.84 2.80 -7.50
N ALA A 76 -4.75 1.96 -7.01
CA ALA A 76 -5.40 2.12 -5.71
C ALA A 76 -5.38 0.77 -4.96
N VAL A 77 -5.00 0.77 -3.68
CA VAL A 77 -5.08 -0.38 -2.77
C VAL A 77 -6.38 -0.30 -1.96
N VAL A 78 -7.07 -1.43 -1.85
CA VAL A 78 -8.37 -1.54 -1.17
C VAL A 78 -8.44 -2.81 -0.31
N ASN A 79 -9.30 -2.80 0.71
CA ASN A 79 -9.62 -3.96 1.54
C ASN A 79 -11.14 -4.19 1.66
N LYS A 80 -11.54 -5.24 2.39
CA LYS A 80 -12.92 -5.57 2.76
C LYS A 80 -13.74 -4.36 3.24
N ALA A 81 -13.22 -3.60 4.22
CA ALA A 81 -13.95 -2.50 4.85
C ALA A 81 -14.33 -1.35 3.90
N TYR A 82 -13.57 -1.17 2.80
CA TYR A 82 -13.85 -0.14 1.80
C TYR A 82 -14.73 -0.65 0.64
N VAL A 83 -14.87 -1.97 0.45
CA VAL A 83 -15.74 -2.58 -0.58
C VAL A 83 -17.12 -3.02 -0.09
N GLU A 84 -17.29 -3.19 1.21
CA GLU A 84 -18.57 -3.46 1.84
C GLU A 84 -19.23 -2.16 2.34
N PRO A 85 -20.56 -2.03 2.28
CA PRO A 85 -21.26 -0.91 2.91
C PRO A 85 -21.23 -1.06 4.43
N HIS A 86 -20.96 0.03 5.15
CA HIS A 86 -20.94 0.03 6.62
C HIS A 86 -22.36 -0.06 7.22
N ASP A 87 -23.39 0.40 6.49
CA ASP A 87 -24.79 0.34 6.91
C ASP A 87 -25.74 0.18 5.70
N ASN A 88 -27.02 -0.07 5.96
CA ASN A 88 -28.04 -0.29 4.90
C ASN A 88 -28.49 1.00 4.17
N LYS A 89 -27.92 2.17 4.48
CA LYS A 89 -28.30 3.51 3.96
C LYS A 89 -27.17 4.17 3.15
N SER A 90 -25.94 3.71 3.33
CA SER A 90 -24.71 4.29 2.80
C SER A 90 -24.01 3.31 1.84
N PRO A 91 -23.63 3.72 0.62
CA PRO A 91 -22.85 2.86 -0.27
C PRO A 91 -21.46 2.60 0.30
N ALA A 92 -20.80 1.52 -0.16
CA ALA A 92 -19.40 1.28 0.13
C ALA A 92 -18.55 2.43 -0.44
N MET A 93 -17.45 2.80 0.23
CA MET A 93 -16.60 3.89 -0.24
C MET A 93 -16.05 3.64 -1.65
N PHE A 94 -15.70 2.39 -1.94
CA PHE A 94 -15.27 1.97 -3.27
C PHE A 94 -16.34 2.18 -4.36
N ASP A 95 -17.63 2.10 -4.02
CA ASP A 95 -18.69 2.39 -5.00
C ASP A 95 -18.80 3.90 -5.28
N ILE A 96 -18.64 4.76 -4.25
CA ILE A 96 -18.55 6.24 -4.44
C ILE A 96 -17.31 6.60 -5.28
N PHE A 97 -16.17 5.98 -4.98
CA PHE A 97 -14.93 6.14 -5.73
C PHE A 97 -15.14 5.86 -7.22
N LEU A 98 -15.70 4.70 -7.57
CA LEU A 98 -16.03 4.38 -8.95
C LEU A 98 -17.03 5.38 -9.54
N GLU A 99 -18.11 5.72 -8.82
CA GLU A 99 -19.13 6.68 -9.27
C GLU A 99 -18.51 8.03 -9.66
N SER A 100 -17.46 8.48 -8.98
CA SER A 100 -16.74 9.71 -9.35
C SER A 100 -16.11 9.64 -10.76
N PHE A 101 -15.54 8.51 -11.18
CA PHE A 101 -15.05 8.32 -12.56
C PHE A 101 -16.18 8.28 -13.60
N TRP A 102 -17.40 7.89 -13.21
CA TRP A 102 -18.55 7.87 -14.12
C TRP A 102 -19.16 9.26 -14.32
N LEU A 103 -19.07 10.13 -13.33
CA LEU A 103 -19.66 11.48 -13.31
C LEU A 103 -18.65 12.60 -13.60
N GLY A 104 -17.36 12.32 -13.53
CA GLY A 104 -16.30 13.29 -13.82
C GLY A 104 -16.10 13.57 -15.31
N GLU A 105 -15.50 14.72 -15.60
CA GLU A 105 -15.19 15.16 -16.97
C GLU A 105 -13.91 14.47 -17.46
N ASP A 106 -14.03 13.71 -18.55
CA ASP A 106 -12.95 12.93 -19.17
C ASP A 106 -12.26 11.90 -18.25
N THR A 107 -12.90 11.49 -17.15
CA THR A 107 -12.37 10.50 -16.19
C THR A 107 -12.80 9.07 -16.48
N ARG A 108 -13.97 8.83 -17.09
CA ARG A 108 -14.46 7.46 -17.36
C ARG A 108 -13.46 6.54 -18.10
N PRO A 109 -12.72 6.96 -19.14
CA PRO A 109 -11.72 6.11 -19.80
C PRO A 109 -10.53 5.75 -18.90
N LEU A 110 -10.30 6.46 -17.80
CA LEU A 110 -9.22 6.17 -16.86
C LEU A 110 -9.47 4.87 -16.06
N LEU A 111 -10.71 4.37 -16.02
CA LEU A 111 -11.05 3.08 -15.40
C LEU A 111 -10.39 1.89 -16.12
N ASP A 112 -10.16 2.00 -17.44
CA ASP A 112 -9.42 0.97 -18.20
C ASP A 112 -7.95 0.89 -17.77
N HIS A 113 -7.43 1.98 -17.20
CA HIS A 113 -6.06 2.12 -16.68
C HIS A 113 -5.95 2.03 -15.15
N LEU A 114 -7.05 1.74 -14.46
CA LEU A 114 -7.09 1.53 -13.02
C LEU A 114 -6.73 0.08 -12.70
N LEU A 115 -5.60 -0.11 -12.00
CA LEU A 115 -5.23 -1.34 -11.32
C LEU A 115 -5.63 -1.27 -9.86
N LEU A 116 -6.66 -2.03 -9.49
CA LEU A 116 -7.12 -2.15 -8.11
C LEU A 116 -6.38 -3.31 -7.42
N VAL A 117 -5.65 -2.97 -6.37
CA VAL A 117 -4.81 -3.89 -5.60
C VAL A 117 -5.55 -4.31 -4.34
N ALA A 118 -6.04 -5.54 -4.32
CA ALA A 118 -6.78 -6.11 -3.20
C ALA A 118 -5.84 -6.75 -2.19
N VAL A 119 -5.96 -6.42 -0.91
CA VAL A 119 -5.17 -7.04 0.18
C VAL A 119 -5.86 -8.23 0.86
N ASP A 120 -7.09 -8.54 0.46
CA ASP A 120 -7.88 -9.65 0.99
C ASP A 120 -8.75 -10.29 -0.12
N GLN A 121 -9.42 -11.40 0.21
CA GLN A 121 -10.22 -12.14 -0.76
C GLN A 121 -11.52 -11.40 -1.16
N THR A 122 -12.20 -10.75 -0.21
CA THR A 122 -13.48 -10.07 -0.44
C THR A 122 -13.30 -8.88 -1.38
N SER A 123 -12.25 -8.08 -1.15
CA SER A 123 -11.92 -6.97 -2.06
C SER A 123 -11.48 -7.43 -3.45
N TYR A 124 -10.76 -8.57 -3.54
CA TYR A 124 -10.36 -9.15 -4.83
C TYR A 124 -11.58 -9.69 -5.62
N GLU A 125 -12.54 -10.30 -4.94
CA GLU A 125 -13.79 -10.76 -5.54
C GLU A 125 -14.68 -9.58 -5.98
N ARG A 126 -14.81 -8.53 -5.16
CA ARG A 126 -15.49 -7.29 -5.56
C ARG A 126 -14.86 -6.67 -6.80
N CYS A 127 -13.53 -6.62 -6.86
CA CYS A 127 -12.81 -6.11 -8.02
C CYS A 127 -13.19 -6.87 -9.30
N LYS A 128 -13.12 -8.21 -9.26
CA LYS A 128 -13.47 -9.07 -10.40
C LYS A 128 -14.95 -8.96 -10.77
N PHE A 129 -15.85 -8.84 -9.79
CA PHE A 129 -17.28 -8.59 -10.02
C PHE A 129 -17.52 -7.25 -10.74
N ARG A 130 -16.76 -6.20 -10.40
CA ARG A 130 -16.79 -4.90 -11.11
C ARG A 130 -16.04 -4.91 -12.46
N ARG A 131 -15.42 -6.03 -12.87
CA ARG A 131 -14.69 -6.23 -14.13
C ARG A 131 -13.51 -5.27 -14.36
N LEU A 132 -12.87 -4.81 -13.29
CA LEU A 132 -11.69 -3.95 -13.34
C LEU A 132 -10.40 -4.74 -13.58
N ASN A 133 -9.26 -4.06 -13.70
CA ASN A 133 -7.97 -4.73 -13.57
C ASN A 133 -7.67 -4.96 -12.08
N CYS A 134 -7.44 -6.22 -11.72
CA CYS A 134 -7.36 -6.68 -10.33
C CYS A 134 -6.05 -7.38 -10.09
N TYR A 135 -5.34 -7.00 -9.02
CA TYR A 135 -4.18 -7.72 -8.52
C TYR A 135 -4.39 -8.07 -7.05
N LYS A 136 -4.15 -9.32 -6.66
CA LYS A 136 -4.23 -9.75 -5.27
C LYS A 136 -2.84 -9.65 -4.63
N LEU A 137 -2.66 -8.72 -3.70
CA LEU A 137 -1.39 -8.54 -3.02
C LEU A 137 -1.22 -9.61 -1.94
N GLU A 138 -0.45 -10.66 -2.23
CA GLU A 138 -0.17 -11.69 -1.24
C GLU A 138 0.57 -11.14 -0.01
N THR A 139 0.22 -11.65 1.16
CA THR A 139 0.74 -11.21 2.45
C THR A 139 1.24 -12.41 3.25
N ALA A 140 2.55 -12.66 3.18
CA ALA A 140 3.18 -13.78 3.87
C ALA A 140 3.03 -13.67 5.40
N GLY A 141 2.12 -14.47 5.96
CA GLY A 141 1.96 -14.67 7.40
C GLY A 141 1.23 -13.58 8.19
N VAL A 142 0.58 -12.61 7.52
CA VAL A 142 -0.23 -11.58 8.21
C VAL A 142 -1.62 -11.53 7.61
N ASP A 143 -2.63 -11.71 8.46
CA ASP A 143 -4.04 -11.63 8.12
C ASP A 143 -4.50 -10.18 8.11
N PHE A 144 -4.66 -9.62 6.91
CA PHE A 144 -5.17 -8.27 6.68
C PHE A 144 -6.69 -8.22 6.47
N THR A 145 -7.44 -9.24 6.90
CA THR A 145 -8.90 -9.15 6.96
C THR A 145 -9.36 -8.26 8.12
N GLY A 146 -10.45 -7.51 7.88
CA GLY A 146 -11.05 -6.58 8.85
C GLY A 146 -10.27 -5.26 9.04
N GLU A 147 -10.93 -4.28 9.66
CA GLU A 147 -10.37 -2.94 9.89
C GLU A 147 -9.17 -2.97 10.88
N LYS A 148 -8.03 -2.39 10.47
CA LYS A 148 -6.81 -2.33 11.32
C LYS A 148 -6.66 -1.01 12.07
N LEU A 149 -6.40 -1.09 13.38
CA LEU A 149 -6.35 0.08 14.26
C LEU A 149 -5.33 1.13 13.76
N TYR A 150 -5.72 2.40 13.69
CA TYR A 150 -4.84 3.47 13.22
C TYR A 150 -3.56 3.53 14.06
N MET A 151 -2.40 3.56 13.38
CA MET A 151 -1.05 3.50 13.98
C MET A 151 -0.73 2.24 14.79
N SER A 152 -1.54 1.17 14.70
CA SER A 152 -1.14 -0.17 15.18
C SER A 152 0.05 -0.74 14.40
N GLU A 153 0.68 -1.77 14.95
CA GLU A 153 1.76 -2.48 14.26
C GLU A 153 1.29 -3.10 12.93
N ASP A 154 0.09 -3.70 12.89
CA ASP A 154 -0.52 -4.24 11.67
C ASP A 154 -0.76 -3.15 10.62
N PHE A 155 -1.33 -2.02 11.03
CA PHE A 155 -1.52 -0.85 10.16
C PHE A 155 -0.17 -0.38 9.60
N ILE A 156 0.84 -0.19 10.43
CA ILE A 156 2.17 0.25 10.00
C ILE A 156 2.77 -0.78 9.01
N ASN A 157 2.72 -2.07 9.33
CA ASN A 157 3.21 -3.14 8.46
C ASN A 157 2.49 -3.19 7.11
N MET A 158 1.18 -2.94 7.08
CA MET A 158 0.37 -2.79 5.86
C MET A 158 0.82 -1.60 5.01
N MET A 159 0.95 -0.41 5.60
CA MET A 159 1.40 0.81 4.90
C MET A 159 2.75 0.58 4.22
N TRP A 160 3.67 -0.08 4.93
CA TRP A 160 4.99 -0.43 4.38
C TRP A 160 4.95 -1.56 3.34
N ARG A 161 4.03 -2.54 3.46
CA ARG A 161 3.83 -3.57 2.43
C ARG A 161 3.43 -2.92 1.10
N ARG A 162 2.57 -1.91 1.12
CA ARG A 162 2.24 -1.06 -0.02
C ARG A 162 3.46 -0.29 -0.55
N THR A 163 4.27 0.34 0.31
CA THR A 163 5.53 0.98 -0.15
C THR A 163 6.47 0.00 -0.86
N ARG A 164 6.52 -1.27 -0.44
CA ARG A 164 7.27 -2.33 -1.13
C ARG A 164 6.66 -2.70 -2.48
N PHE A 165 5.35 -2.85 -2.54
CA PHE A 165 4.64 -3.12 -3.79
C PHE A 165 4.93 -2.04 -4.84
N LEU A 166 4.80 -0.77 -4.45
CA LEU A 166 5.09 0.37 -5.34
C LEU A 166 6.57 0.45 -5.76
N LEU A 167 7.50 0.07 -4.90
CA LEU A 167 8.90 -0.10 -5.29
C LEU A 167 9.06 -1.18 -6.38
N ASP A 168 8.28 -2.27 -6.34
CA ASP A 168 8.33 -3.32 -7.37
C ASP A 168 7.79 -2.82 -8.72
N VAL A 169 6.66 -2.10 -8.70
CA VAL A 169 6.11 -1.38 -9.86
C VAL A 169 7.16 -0.45 -10.50
N LEU A 170 7.90 0.33 -9.68
CA LEU A 170 9.01 1.15 -10.19
C LEU A 170 10.14 0.30 -10.78
N ASN A 171 10.58 -0.78 -10.12
CA ASN A 171 11.66 -1.64 -10.64
C ASN A 171 11.32 -2.25 -12.02
N ARG A 172 10.02 -2.46 -12.31
CA ARG A 172 9.50 -2.96 -13.60
C ARG A 172 9.41 -1.90 -14.70
N GLY A 173 9.65 -0.64 -14.37
CA GLY A 173 9.66 0.47 -15.33
C GLY A 173 8.28 1.10 -15.59
N TYR A 174 7.29 0.88 -14.72
CA TYR A 174 5.99 1.55 -14.83
C TYR A 174 5.99 2.88 -14.09
N ASN A 175 5.46 3.91 -14.74
CA ASN A 175 5.04 5.15 -14.09
C ASN A 175 3.71 4.87 -13.38
N PHE A 176 3.36 5.62 -12.33
CA PHE A 176 2.02 5.49 -11.77
C PHE A 176 1.48 6.76 -11.13
N ILE A 177 0.15 6.90 -11.18
CA ILE A 177 -0.60 7.72 -10.24
C ILE A 177 -1.00 6.83 -9.08
N PHE A 178 -0.76 7.32 -7.87
CA PHE A 178 -1.17 6.69 -6.63
C PHE A 178 -2.16 7.57 -5.89
N THR A 179 -3.27 6.99 -5.45
CA THR A 179 -4.16 7.60 -4.44
C THR A 179 -3.93 6.94 -3.09
N LEU A 180 -4.22 7.64 -1.98
CA LEU A 180 -3.98 7.20 -0.60
C LEU A 180 -4.66 8.17 0.37
N THR A 181 -4.97 7.77 1.59
CA THR A 181 -5.00 8.72 2.72
C THR A 181 -3.89 8.42 3.72
N PRO A 182 -3.20 9.44 4.25
CA PRO A 182 -2.46 9.37 5.49
C PRO A 182 -3.27 10.12 6.56
N SER A 183 -4.10 9.44 7.34
CA SER A 183 -4.96 10.12 8.33
C SER A 183 -4.09 10.86 9.37
N TRP A 184 -4.39 12.13 9.68
CA TRP A 184 -3.47 13.04 10.41
C TRP A 184 -3.76 13.09 11.92
N VAL A 185 -3.15 12.22 12.73
CA VAL A 185 -3.15 12.43 14.19
C VAL A 185 -2.04 13.41 14.57
N ASN A 186 -2.40 14.70 14.61
CA ASN A 186 -1.64 15.73 15.30
C ASN A 186 -2.53 16.42 16.34
N LYS A 187 -2.63 15.78 17.52
CA LYS A 187 -2.96 16.50 18.75
C LYS A 187 -1.81 16.24 19.72
N PHE A 188 -1.09 17.32 20.06
CA PHE A 188 0.11 17.38 20.89
C PHE A 188 1.40 16.82 20.26
N GLY A 189 2.25 17.72 19.77
CA GLY A 189 3.65 17.45 19.49
C GLY A 189 4.45 17.27 20.78
N LEU A 190 4.32 16.10 21.42
CA LEU A 190 5.15 15.63 22.54
C LEU A 190 5.39 14.12 22.36
N GLY A 191 6.60 13.77 21.92
CA GLY A 191 6.91 12.40 21.50
C GLY A 191 6.92 11.37 22.63
N SER A 192 6.43 10.17 22.32
CA SER A 192 6.73 8.85 22.91
C SER A 192 6.54 8.59 24.42
N ILE A 193 6.50 9.59 25.29
CA ILE A 193 6.52 9.40 26.76
C ILE A 193 5.10 9.49 27.35
N ILE A 194 4.24 10.33 26.77
CA ILE A 194 2.89 10.58 27.30
C ILE A 194 1.93 9.41 27.02
N PHE A 195 2.08 8.71 25.90
CA PHE A 195 1.22 7.56 25.56
C PHE A 195 1.31 6.44 26.62
N SER A 196 2.53 6.12 27.08
CA SER A 196 2.75 5.14 28.16
C SER A 196 2.09 5.59 29.47
N ARG A 197 2.24 6.87 29.84
CA ARG A 197 1.62 7.42 31.06
C ARG A 197 0.09 7.50 30.99
N ILE A 198 -0.52 7.78 29.84
CA ILE A 198 -1.98 7.80 29.71
C ILE A 198 -2.57 6.40 29.88
N VAL A 199 -1.87 5.36 29.38
CA VAL A 199 -2.26 3.96 29.61
C VAL A 199 -2.12 3.58 31.09
N GLU A 200 -0.99 3.91 31.74
CA GLU A 200 -0.82 3.69 33.19
C GLU A 200 -1.86 4.43 34.04
N LEU A 201 -2.15 5.70 33.73
CA LEU A 201 -3.09 6.52 34.51
C LEU A 201 -4.54 6.05 34.35
N LYS A 202 -4.95 5.56 33.16
CA LYS A 202 -6.29 4.97 32.99
C LYS A 202 -6.43 3.54 33.51
N MET A 203 -5.34 2.77 33.59
CA MET A 203 -5.32 1.48 34.30
C MET A 203 -5.64 1.64 35.80
N LEU A 204 -5.32 2.80 36.39
CA LEU A 204 -5.63 3.15 37.78
C LEU A 204 -7.08 3.61 38.00
N GLU A 205 -7.78 4.12 36.99
CA GLU A 205 -9.16 4.64 37.13
C GLU A 205 -10.25 3.56 37.00
N ILE A 206 -10.05 2.54 36.15
CA ILE A 206 -11.15 1.63 35.72
C ILE A 206 -11.07 0.24 36.38
N GLY A 207 -9.89 -0.17 36.85
CA GLY A 207 -9.69 -1.45 37.53
C GLY A 207 -9.70 -2.68 36.59
N PRO A 208 -8.98 -3.76 36.94
CA PRO A 208 -8.66 -4.84 36.00
C PRO A 208 -9.81 -5.83 35.70
N ARG A 209 -11.05 -5.59 36.18
CA ARG A 209 -12.17 -6.55 36.06
C ARG A 209 -13.31 -6.14 35.11
N GLU A 210 -13.34 -4.91 34.60
CA GLU A 210 -14.39 -4.46 33.65
C GLU A 210 -13.88 -4.25 32.21
N MET A 211 -12.60 -4.47 31.96
CA MET A 211 -12.02 -4.35 30.61
C MET A 211 -12.29 -5.62 29.77
N THR A 212 -13.49 -5.70 29.18
CA THR A 212 -13.79 -6.69 28.14
C THR A 212 -13.11 -6.33 26.82
N ILE A 213 -12.90 -7.32 25.94
CA ILE A 213 -12.39 -7.09 24.58
C ILE A 213 -13.28 -6.08 23.82
N ALA A 214 -14.59 -6.06 24.06
CA ALA A 214 -15.53 -5.08 23.50
C ALA A 214 -15.23 -3.62 23.91
N HIS A 215 -14.66 -3.37 25.09
CA HIS A 215 -14.24 -2.03 25.50
C HIS A 215 -12.97 -1.55 24.77
N LEU A 216 -12.12 -2.47 24.30
CA LEU A 216 -10.97 -2.15 23.44
C LEU A 216 -11.40 -1.89 21.98
N HIS A 217 -12.44 -2.59 21.48
CA HIS A 217 -13.00 -2.34 20.13
C HIS A 217 -13.59 -0.94 19.92
N LYS A 218 -13.87 -0.16 20.98
CA LYS A 218 -14.33 1.24 20.86
C LYS A 218 -13.24 2.24 20.43
N TRP A 219 -11.97 1.84 20.38
CA TRP A 219 -10.91 2.65 19.77
C TRP A 219 -10.92 2.41 18.26
N VAL A 220 -11.67 3.24 17.53
CA VAL A 220 -11.97 3.06 16.10
C VAL A 220 -10.71 2.92 15.24
N PRO A 221 -10.58 1.81 14.48
CA PRO A 221 -9.67 1.68 13.37
C PRO A 221 -9.86 2.70 12.24
N CYS A 222 -8.85 3.54 12.02
CA CYS A 222 -8.69 4.23 10.73
C CYS A 222 -7.69 3.40 9.92
N GLU A 223 -8.18 2.45 9.14
CA GLU A 223 -7.34 1.78 8.15
C GLU A 223 -7.26 2.65 6.89
N ASP A 224 -6.05 3.07 6.52
CA ASP A 224 -5.83 3.97 5.40
C ASP A 224 -5.84 3.18 4.09
N LYS A 225 -6.82 3.45 3.21
CA LYS A 225 -6.94 2.91 1.85
C LYS A 225 -7.20 4.01 0.85
N ASP A 226 -7.07 3.64 -0.42
CA ASP A 226 -6.69 4.57 -1.47
C ASP A 226 -7.90 5.04 -2.31
N THR A 227 -9.12 4.71 -1.90
CA THR A 227 -10.37 4.96 -2.64
C THR A 227 -11.16 6.14 -2.08
N ASP A 228 -10.50 7.09 -1.41
CA ASP A 228 -11.10 8.31 -0.83
C ASP A 228 -10.67 9.60 -1.55
N VAL A 229 -10.23 9.46 -2.81
CA VAL A 229 -10.02 10.55 -3.76
C VAL A 229 -11.11 10.48 -4.84
N MET A 230 -11.93 11.50 -4.95
CA MET A 230 -12.90 11.67 -6.06
C MET A 230 -12.19 12.18 -7.31
N TRP A 231 -12.53 11.62 -8.46
CA TRP A 231 -11.98 11.98 -9.77
C TRP A 231 -12.99 12.80 -10.57
N LEU A 232 -13.05 14.11 -10.30
CA LEU A 232 -14.02 15.03 -10.91
C LEU A 232 -13.61 15.48 -12.32
N ARG A 233 -12.30 15.56 -12.60
CA ARG A 233 -11.75 15.80 -13.94
C ARG A 233 -10.48 14.98 -14.19
N ASN A 234 -10.15 14.80 -15.46
CA ASN A 234 -8.92 14.11 -15.87
C ASN A 234 -7.64 14.84 -15.37
N PRO A 235 -6.83 14.25 -14.47
CA PRO A 235 -5.70 14.94 -13.86
C PRO A 235 -4.49 15.10 -14.77
N PHE A 236 -4.39 14.36 -15.88
CA PHE A 236 -3.32 14.53 -16.86
C PHE A 236 -3.36 15.89 -17.59
N SER A 237 -4.46 16.64 -17.43
CA SER A 237 -4.57 18.05 -17.85
C SER A 237 -3.84 19.04 -16.93
N LYS A 238 -3.62 18.67 -15.66
CA LYS A 238 -2.97 19.51 -14.63
C LYS A 238 -1.61 18.99 -14.17
N LEU A 239 -1.34 17.70 -14.38
CA LEU A 239 -0.01 17.11 -14.22
C LEU A 239 0.95 17.62 -15.30
N SER A 240 2.17 17.92 -14.89
CA SER A 240 3.24 18.35 -15.79
C SER A 240 3.62 17.23 -16.76
N LYS A 241 3.63 17.55 -18.05
CA LYS A 241 4.13 16.67 -19.13
C LYS A 241 5.66 16.67 -19.22
N ILE A 242 6.36 17.48 -18.42
CA ILE A 242 7.82 17.57 -18.41
C ILE A 242 8.39 16.27 -17.83
N GLU A 243 8.99 15.44 -18.68
CA GLU A 243 9.57 14.14 -18.29
C GLU A 243 10.66 14.23 -17.22
N THR A 244 11.28 15.40 -17.03
CA THR A 244 12.29 15.61 -16.00
C THR A 244 11.72 15.74 -14.59
N GLU A 245 10.41 15.96 -14.42
CA GLU A 245 9.77 15.94 -13.10
C GLU A 245 9.62 14.51 -12.61
N ASP A 246 10.41 14.14 -11.60
CA ASP A 246 10.50 12.77 -11.08
C ASP A 246 9.25 12.38 -10.28
N ILE A 247 8.69 13.33 -9.51
CA ILE A 247 7.51 13.14 -8.66
C ILE A 247 6.65 14.42 -8.66
N GLN A 248 5.34 14.27 -8.77
CA GLN A 248 4.36 15.33 -8.58
C GLN A 248 3.36 14.89 -7.50
N MET A 249 3.30 15.59 -6.36
CA MET A 249 2.56 15.13 -5.17
C MET A 249 1.65 16.20 -4.58
N SER A 250 0.51 15.78 -4.03
CA SER A 250 -0.43 16.64 -3.30
C SER A 250 0.19 17.23 -2.03
N THR A 251 -0.52 18.19 -1.47
CA THR A 251 -0.19 18.80 -0.19
C THR A 251 -1.46 19.11 0.58
N ASP A 252 -1.40 19.02 1.91
CA ASP A 252 -2.53 19.40 2.76
C ASP A 252 -2.73 20.93 2.80
N VAL A 253 -1.64 21.70 2.58
CA VAL A 253 -1.64 23.17 2.51
C VAL A 253 -0.62 23.64 1.47
N PHE A 254 -1.12 24.22 0.37
CA PHE A 254 -0.29 24.78 -0.69
C PHE A 254 0.15 26.22 -0.36
N ASN A 255 1.46 26.49 -0.47
CA ASN A 255 2.05 27.80 -0.15
C ASN A 255 2.22 28.74 -1.35
N GLY A 256 1.57 28.44 -2.48
CA GLY A 256 1.67 29.20 -3.72
C GLY A 256 2.93 28.93 -4.55
N ASN A 257 3.90 28.14 -4.06
CA ASN A 257 5.11 27.79 -4.79
C ASN A 257 5.25 26.26 -4.97
N PRO A 258 5.08 25.72 -6.19
CA PRO A 258 5.13 24.28 -6.46
C PRO A 258 6.52 23.65 -6.30
N TRP A 259 7.59 24.44 -6.12
CA TRP A 259 8.95 23.95 -5.88
C TRP A 259 9.39 24.08 -4.41
N SER A 260 8.53 24.65 -3.56
CA SER A 260 8.84 24.90 -2.16
C SER A 260 8.70 23.64 -1.31
N LYS A 261 9.79 23.19 -0.67
CA LYS A 261 9.77 22.09 0.30
C LYS A 261 9.05 22.43 1.63
N ARG A 262 8.49 23.64 1.75
CA ARG A 262 7.64 24.04 2.88
C ARG A 262 6.16 23.68 2.67
N ASN A 263 5.78 23.10 1.53
CA ASN A 263 4.45 22.52 1.35
C ASN A 263 4.31 21.30 2.28
N MET A 264 3.14 21.14 2.91
CA MET A 264 2.88 20.02 3.81
C MET A 264 2.63 18.75 2.99
N ILE A 265 3.65 17.89 2.88
CA ILE A 265 3.60 16.71 2.01
C ILE A 265 2.40 15.83 2.36
N ASN A 266 1.52 15.62 1.39
CA ASN A 266 0.45 14.65 1.44
C ASN A 266 0.83 13.53 0.46
N THR A 267 0.98 12.30 0.94
CA THR A 267 1.24 11.12 0.09
C THR A 267 -0.04 10.56 -0.53
N GLY A 268 -1.15 11.29 -0.42
CA GLY A 268 -2.51 10.86 -0.77
C GLY A 268 -2.91 11.01 -2.22
N PHE A 269 -2.19 11.84 -2.98
CA PHE A 269 -2.20 11.79 -4.43
C PHE A 269 -0.78 12.07 -4.94
N TYR A 270 -0.20 11.16 -5.71
CA TYR A 270 1.05 11.48 -6.41
C TYR A 270 1.21 10.74 -7.74
N TYR A 271 1.69 11.46 -8.75
CA TYR A 271 2.21 10.91 -9.98
C TYR A 271 3.73 10.76 -9.88
N ILE A 272 4.25 9.58 -10.18
CA ILE A 272 5.68 9.29 -10.10
C ILE A 272 6.16 8.59 -11.37
N ARG A 273 7.33 9.03 -11.86
CA ARG A 273 7.99 8.41 -13.01
C ARG A 273 8.96 7.33 -12.57
N SER A 274 8.99 6.18 -13.24
CA SER A 274 10.01 5.18 -12.96
C SER A 274 11.35 5.63 -13.53
N ASN A 275 12.32 5.82 -12.62
CA ASN A 275 13.71 6.03 -12.96
C ASN A 275 14.62 5.65 -11.78
N LYS A 276 15.94 5.69 -12.00
CA LYS A 276 16.94 5.30 -10.99
C LYS A 276 16.81 6.10 -9.68
N LYS A 277 16.41 7.38 -9.72
CA LYS A 277 16.25 8.23 -8.52
C LYS A 277 15.02 7.87 -7.71
N THR A 278 13.87 7.66 -8.37
CA THR A 278 12.60 7.32 -7.69
C THR A 278 12.67 5.91 -7.10
N ILE A 279 13.27 4.95 -7.82
CA ILE A 279 13.63 3.63 -7.28
C ILE A 279 14.55 3.77 -6.05
N SER A 280 15.60 4.60 -6.11
CA SER A 280 16.50 4.85 -4.97
C SER A 280 15.77 5.48 -3.77
N LEU A 281 14.83 6.41 -3.99
CA LEU A 281 14.01 6.98 -2.93
C LEU A 281 13.21 5.89 -2.23
N PHE A 282 12.45 5.08 -2.98
CA PHE A 282 11.60 4.03 -2.40
C PHE A 282 12.42 2.95 -1.69
N ARG A 283 13.62 2.60 -2.19
CA ARG A 283 14.56 1.71 -1.48
C ARG A 283 15.00 2.28 -0.12
N VAL A 284 15.43 3.54 -0.08
CA VAL A 284 15.82 4.21 1.17
C VAL A 284 14.63 4.33 2.13
N TRP A 285 13.48 4.77 1.61
CA TRP A 285 12.25 4.95 2.38
C TRP A 285 11.81 3.64 3.04
N TYR A 286 11.67 2.56 2.27
CA TYR A 286 11.29 1.24 2.78
C TYR A 286 12.33 0.65 3.76
N ALA A 287 13.63 0.88 3.54
CA ALA A 287 14.68 0.40 4.43
C ALA A 287 14.67 1.08 5.81
N VAL A 288 14.25 2.35 5.88
CA VAL A 288 14.22 3.13 7.13
C VAL A 288 13.15 2.65 8.11
N ARG A 289 12.10 1.94 7.67
CA ARG A 289 11.06 1.32 8.53
C ARG A 289 11.63 0.70 9.80
N ARG A 290 12.68 -0.13 9.68
CA ARG A 290 13.29 -0.86 10.81
C ARG A 290 13.88 0.04 11.91
N LYS A 291 14.07 1.33 11.62
CA LYS A 291 14.61 2.36 12.54
C LYS A 291 13.57 3.41 12.91
N ALA A 292 12.34 3.29 12.40
CA ALA A 292 11.25 4.24 12.55
C ALA A 292 10.02 3.55 13.14
N ALA A 293 10.22 2.85 14.27
CA ALA A 293 9.14 2.18 15.00
C ALA A 293 8.06 3.20 15.40
N GLY A 294 6.79 2.84 15.21
CA GLY A 294 5.66 3.72 15.49
C GLY A 294 5.45 4.88 14.52
N MET A 295 6.22 5.00 13.42
CA MET A 295 6.01 6.02 12.40
C MET A 295 5.36 5.44 11.13
N LYS A 296 4.32 6.12 10.62
CA LYS A 296 3.80 5.87 9.26
C LYS A 296 4.75 6.38 8.19
N GLU A 297 4.57 5.88 6.98
CA GLU A 297 5.45 6.13 5.84
C GLU A 297 5.52 7.62 5.45
N GLN A 298 4.41 8.37 5.52
CA GLN A 298 4.42 9.83 5.26
C GLN A 298 5.34 10.58 6.23
N ASP A 299 5.32 10.23 7.51
CA ASP A 299 6.12 10.91 8.53
C ASP A 299 7.61 10.60 8.34
N VAL A 300 7.92 9.36 7.92
CA VAL A 300 9.28 8.97 7.52
C VAL A 300 9.70 9.68 6.23
N LEU A 301 8.82 9.84 5.24
CA LEU A 301 9.13 10.60 4.02
C LEU A 301 9.43 12.06 4.36
N THR A 302 8.56 12.70 5.16
CA THR A 302 8.73 14.06 5.66
C THR A 302 10.07 14.22 6.40
N SER A 303 10.41 13.29 7.30
CA SER A 303 11.71 13.26 7.98
C SER A 303 12.88 13.13 7.00
N LEU A 304 12.78 12.28 5.97
CA LEU A 304 13.81 12.13 4.94
C LEU A 304 13.95 13.38 4.05
N VAL A 305 12.85 14.07 3.72
CA VAL A 305 12.84 15.32 2.96
C VAL A 305 13.47 16.46 3.75
N ASN A 306 13.14 16.57 5.04
CA ASN A 306 13.78 17.52 5.96
C ASN A 306 15.28 17.24 6.12
N ARG A 307 15.69 15.96 6.10
CA ARG A 307 17.10 15.53 6.03
C ARG A 307 17.71 15.61 4.62
N GLY A 308 17.05 16.27 3.67
CA GLY A 308 17.56 16.62 2.35
C GLY A 308 17.55 15.50 1.30
N ILE A 309 16.78 14.41 1.46
CA ILE A 309 16.82 13.25 0.54
C ILE A 309 16.60 13.64 -0.92
N PHE A 310 15.65 14.55 -1.21
CA PHE A 310 15.39 15.01 -2.59
C PHE A 310 16.61 15.71 -3.21
N LYS A 311 17.36 16.51 -2.44
CA LYS A 311 18.60 17.14 -2.93
C LYS A 311 19.69 16.09 -3.14
N ARG A 312 19.83 15.14 -2.21
CA ARG A 312 20.84 14.06 -2.24
C ARG A 312 20.68 13.13 -3.45
N LEU A 313 19.44 12.85 -3.84
CA LEU A 313 19.11 11.99 -4.99
C LEU A 313 18.91 12.77 -6.31
N GLY A 314 19.04 14.11 -6.31
CA GLY A 314 18.80 14.94 -7.49
C GLY A 314 17.36 14.88 -8.01
N LEU A 315 16.39 14.64 -7.12
CA LEU A 315 14.96 14.54 -7.45
C LEU A 315 14.36 15.92 -7.72
N LYS A 316 13.72 16.08 -8.87
CA LYS A 316 12.82 17.18 -9.19
C LYS A 316 11.42 16.80 -8.71
N VAL A 317 10.95 17.46 -7.66
CA VAL A 317 9.63 17.23 -7.06
C VAL A 317 8.78 18.48 -7.21
N ARG A 318 7.59 18.31 -7.77
CA ARG A 318 6.56 19.34 -7.90
C ARG A 318 5.47 19.10 -6.86
N PHE A 319 5.10 20.13 -6.10
CA PHE A 319 3.92 20.12 -5.24
C PHE A 319 2.73 20.62 -6.04
N LEU A 320 1.62 19.89 -5.92
CA LEU A 320 0.38 20.15 -6.63
C LEU A 320 -0.44 21.20 -5.88
N ASP A 321 -1.08 22.09 -6.63
CA ASP A 321 -1.88 23.19 -6.11
C ASP A 321 -3.26 22.68 -5.68
N THR A 322 -3.70 23.04 -4.47
CA THR A 322 -4.99 22.62 -3.90
C THR A 322 -6.20 23.21 -4.64
N LEU A 323 -6.00 24.24 -5.48
CA LEU A 323 -7.01 24.70 -6.44
C LEU A 323 -7.46 23.58 -7.41
N TYR A 324 -6.54 22.69 -7.81
CA TYR A 324 -6.82 21.58 -8.72
C TYR A 324 -6.92 20.25 -7.97
N PHE A 325 -6.00 19.99 -7.04
CA PHE A 325 -5.92 18.77 -6.25
C PHE A 325 -6.41 19.07 -4.83
N SER A 326 -7.72 19.32 -4.73
CA SER A 326 -8.43 19.73 -3.53
C SER A 326 -8.46 18.62 -2.48
N GLY A 327 -8.69 18.98 -1.23
CA GLY A 327 -9.10 18.05 -0.19
C GLY A 327 -9.65 18.76 1.03
N PHE A 328 -10.28 18.05 1.96
CA PHE A 328 -11.00 18.66 3.09
C PHE A 328 -10.09 19.45 4.06
N CYS A 329 -8.76 19.30 3.99
CA CYS A 329 -7.82 20.21 4.67
C CYS A 329 -7.78 21.63 4.08
N SER A 330 -8.10 21.78 2.78
CA SER A 330 -7.96 22.99 1.97
C SER A 330 -8.82 22.85 0.71
N ASP A 331 -10.12 23.16 0.83
CA ASP A 331 -11.04 23.10 -0.31
C ASP A 331 -10.65 24.06 -1.44
N SER A 332 -10.81 23.60 -2.69
CA SER A 332 -10.69 24.45 -3.86
C SER A 332 -11.84 25.44 -3.92
N GLY A 333 -11.50 26.74 -4.03
CA GLY A 333 -12.45 27.83 -4.22
C GLY A 333 -13.04 27.91 -5.63
N ASP A 334 -12.69 27.02 -6.56
CA ASP A 334 -13.20 27.02 -7.94
C ASP A 334 -13.59 25.62 -8.43
N VAL A 335 -14.91 25.37 -8.46
CA VAL A 335 -15.53 24.14 -8.97
C VAL A 335 -15.29 23.91 -10.48
N LYS A 336 -14.90 24.92 -11.26
CA LYS A 336 -14.50 24.78 -12.66
C LYS A 336 -13.03 24.36 -12.81
N ALA A 337 -12.20 24.66 -11.82
CA ALA A 337 -10.79 24.27 -11.78
C ALA A 337 -10.57 22.89 -11.15
N VAL A 338 -11.34 22.54 -10.10
CA VAL A 338 -11.11 21.32 -9.31
C VAL A 338 -11.01 20.08 -10.19
N THR A 339 -10.09 19.20 -9.87
CA THR A 339 -9.73 18.02 -10.67
C THR A 339 -9.89 16.75 -9.85
N THR A 340 -9.35 16.75 -8.63
CA THR A 340 -9.59 15.71 -7.63
C THR A 340 -10.02 16.33 -6.30
N VAL A 341 -10.81 15.59 -5.51
CA VAL A 341 -11.12 15.96 -4.12
C VAL A 341 -10.75 14.81 -3.20
N HIS A 342 -9.84 15.06 -2.26
CA HIS A 342 -9.32 14.06 -1.31
C HIS A 342 -9.95 14.22 0.08
N ALA A 343 -10.42 13.14 0.70
CA ALA A 343 -10.84 13.16 2.12
C ALA A 343 -9.65 13.12 3.11
N ASN A 344 -8.63 13.97 2.89
CA ASN A 344 -7.63 14.28 3.91
C ASN A 344 -8.27 15.04 5.09
N CYS A 345 -7.52 15.23 6.18
CA CYS A 345 -8.06 15.81 7.43
C CYS A 345 -9.35 15.12 7.96
N CYS A 346 -9.55 13.84 7.64
CA CYS A 346 -10.68 13.03 8.09
C CYS A 346 -10.21 11.78 8.84
N ARG A 347 -10.91 11.40 9.92
CA ARG A 347 -10.51 10.26 10.77
C ARG A 347 -11.24 8.97 10.43
N SER A 348 -12.58 8.93 10.48
CA SER A 348 -13.34 7.67 10.32
C SER A 348 -13.80 7.41 8.89
N ILE A 349 -13.93 6.11 8.53
CA ILE A 349 -14.46 5.70 7.22
C ILE A 349 -15.90 6.20 7.01
N HIS A 350 -16.73 6.18 8.06
CA HIS A 350 -18.09 6.73 8.05
C HIS A 350 -18.11 8.22 7.71
N ALA A 351 -17.26 9.03 8.36
CA ALA A 351 -17.14 10.45 8.10
C ALA A 351 -16.70 10.73 6.65
N LYS A 352 -15.68 10.01 6.16
CA LYS A 352 -15.25 10.09 4.76
C LYS A 352 -16.40 9.76 3.80
N VAL A 353 -17.13 8.65 4.02
CA VAL A 353 -18.27 8.24 3.18
C VAL A 353 -19.36 9.29 3.15
N ALA A 354 -19.71 9.88 4.30
CA ALA A 354 -20.73 10.91 4.40
C ALA A 354 -20.36 12.18 3.62
N ASP A 355 -19.16 12.72 3.86
CA ASP A 355 -18.74 13.99 3.26
C ASP A 355 -18.35 13.83 1.78
N LEU A 356 -17.74 12.70 1.37
CA LEU A 356 -17.50 12.41 -0.06
C LEU A 356 -18.80 12.23 -0.84
N ARG A 357 -19.86 11.66 -0.22
CA ARG A 357 -21.20 11.59 -0.82
C ARG A 357 -21.83 12.98 -0.96
N ALA A 358 -21.57 13.90 -0.03
CA ALA A 358 -21.99 15.30 -0.14
C ALA A 358 -21.28 16.01 -1.30
N VAL A 359 -19.94 15.90 -1.39
CA VAL A 359 -19.14 16.44 -2.51
C VAL A 359 -19.62 15.91 -3.87
N LEU A 360 -19.97 14.62 -3.96
CA LEU A 360 -20.50 14.05 -5.21
C LEU A 360 -21.93 14.56 -5.52
N GLY A 361 -22.71 14.92 -4.50
CA GLY A 361 -23.98 15.62 -4.64
C GLY A 361 -23.81 17.05 -5.15
N ASP A 362 -22.88 17.81 -4.56
CA ASP A 362 -22.54 19.17 -5.00
C ASP A 362 -22.05 19.17 -6.45
N TRP A 363 -21.20 18.20 -6.82
CA TRP A 363 -20.72 18.01 -8.19
C TRP A 363 -21.85 17.75 -9.18
N LYS A 364 -22.81 16.88 -8.85
CA LYS A 364 -24.02 16.65 -9.68
C LYS A 364 -24.81 17.95 -9.86
N GLY A 365 -25.09 18.67 -8.77
CA GLY A 365 -25.79 19.95 -8.82
C GLY A 365 -25.07 21.01 -9.67
N PHE A 366 -23.74 21.05 -9.62
CA PHE A 366 -22.93 21.89 -10.53
C PHE A 366 -23.04 21.43 -12.00
N LYS A 367 -22.98 20.12 -12.27
CA LYS A 367 -23.07 19.56 -13.63
C LYS A 367 -24.45 19.74 -14.26
N ASP A 368 -25.51 19.72 -13.46
CA ASP A 368 -26.89 19.95 -13.90
C ASP A 368 -27.20 21.45 -14.07
N SER A 369 -26.44 22.34 -13.43
CA SER A 369 -26.62 23.79 -13.57
C SER A 369 -26.22 24.26 -14.97
N SER A 370 -27.19 24.84 -15.68
CA SER A 370 -26.97 25.44 -17.02
C SER A 370 -26.31 26.82 -16.97
N SER A 371 -26.08 27.40 -15.78
CA SER A 371 -25.48 28.73 -15.64
C SER A 371 -23.96 28.68 -15.62
N ASN A 372 -23.33 29.44 -16.53
CA ASN A 372 -21.90 29.76 -16.42
C ASN A 372 -21.58 30.63 -15.18
N ASP A 373 -22.59 31.19 -14.51
CA ASP A 373 -22.41 31.81 -13.20
C ASP A 373 -22.28 30.74 -12.11
N THR A 374 -21.16 30.77 -11.40
CA THR A 374 -20.84 29.91 -10.25
C THR A 374 -20.54 30.74 -9.00
N SER A 375 -20.92 32.02 -8.98
CA SER A 375 -20.64 32.95 -7.88
C SER A 375 -21.28 32.53 -6.55
N GLY A 376 -22.36 31.75 -6.59
CA GLY A 376 -22.99 31.11 -5.42
C GLY A 376 -22.68 29.62 -5.22
N PHE A 377 -21.76 29.01 -5.98
CA PHE A 377 -21.36 27.62 -5.73
C PHE A 377 -20.46 27.54 -4.50
N HIS A 378 -20.84 26.69 -3.55
CA HIS A 378 -20.04 26.34 -2.39
C HIS A 378 -20.11 24.84 -2.14
N TRP A 379 -18.96 24.24 -1.79
CA TRP A 379 -18.93 22.87 -1.31
C TRP A 379 -19.72 22.73 -0.01
N SER A 380 -20.43 21.62 0.13
CA SER A 380 -20.97 21.15 1.39
C SER A 380 -19.85 21.08 2.43
N ARG A 381 -20.09 21.62 3.63
CA ARG A 381 -19.09 21.57 4.70
C ARG A 381 -18.85 20.11 5.13
N HIS A 382 -17.59 19.74 5.25
CA HIS A 382 -17.11 18.41 5.70
C HIS A 382 -17.34 18.18 7.20
N ASN A 383 -18.60 18.26 7.61
CA ASN A 383 -19.03 18.20 9.00
C ASN A 383 -18.78 16.82 9.60
N GLY A 384 -18.94 15.73 8.84
CA GLY A 384 -18.65 14.39 9.32
C GLY A 384 -17.18 14.25 9.72
N CYS A 385 -16.28 14.70 8.85
CA CYS A 385 -14.85 14.67 9.05
C CYS A 385 -14.42 15.62 10.17
N MET A 386 -14.99 16.83 10.25
CA MET A 386 -14.77 17.75 11.36
C MET A 386 -15.16 17.12 12.70
N HIS A 387 -16.36 16.55 12.82
CA HIS A 387 -16.83 15.93 14.07
C HIS A 387 -16.06 14.65 14.45
N SER A 388 -15.52 13.90 13.47
CA SER A 388 -14.73 12.69 13.75
C SER A 388 -13.48 12.93 14.63
N TRP A 389 -13.00 14.18 14.69
CA TRP A 389 -11.90 14.61 15.59
C TRP A 389 -12.35 14.93 17.03
N HIS A 390 -13.65 15.19 17.22
CA HIS A 390 -14.26 15.55 18.51
C HIS A 390 -14.96 14.37 19.20
N GLU A 391 -15.19 13.27 18.48
CA GLU A 391 -15.71 12.02 19.05
C GLU A 391 -14.67 11.35 19.99
N SER A 392 -14.70 11.83 21.23
CA SER A 392 -14.25 11.15 22.42
C SER A 392 -15.40 11.09 23.44
N ASN A 393 -15.76 9.87 23.84
CA ASN A 393 -16.60 9.48 24.98
C ASN A 393 -18.15 9.59 24.95
N ASN A 394 -18.80 10.51 24.22
CA ASN A 394 -20.26 10.70 24.40
C ASN A 394 -21.12 10.53 23.13
N THR A 395 -21.53 9.30 22.83
CA THR A 395 -22.88 8.89 22.38
C THR A 395 -22.92 7.35 22.18
N LEU A 396 -24.13 6.76 22.21
CA LEU A 396 -24.47 5.33 22.34
C LEU A 396 -24.69 4.86 23.79
N SER A 397 -25.73 5.46 24.39
CA SER A 397 -26.65 4.80 25.33
C SER A 397 -27.52 3.77 24.61
#